data_AF-A0A842P2H0-F1
#
_entry.id   AF-A0A842P2H0-F1
#
_cell.length_a   1.000
_cell.length_b   1.000
_cell.length_c   1.000
_cell.angle_alpha   90.00
_cell.angle_beta   90.00
_cell.angle_gamma   90.00
#
_symmetry.space_group_name_H-M   'P 1'
#
loop_
_entity.id
_entity.type
_entity.pdbx_description
1 polymer ?
#
loop_
_entity_poly.entity_id
_entity_poly.type
_entity_poly.pdbx_seq_one_letter_code
_entity_poly.pdbx_strand_id
1 'polypeptide(L)'
;MVESTLTMGLGMKLAPSLNVQQELIQHIEEKLNTIDEIFRSHYEDDQKIISGVVEIYMNANPNLNREVMEKALAFAQKHHLGQYRDSGVPYAVHPAQTGYILAEWGLSNNAVVTGDLHDVEEENEEKKILLMNEIYTNFGVEVLIAVNALSGFIKDPELRDKDISRKMREYQELLKIDYINHVKVAENITNQLTRKYMFPKNDQTSEQRQQNFIKNSRRYVLPLAEEIDRTEQIKMRLDDKLIPFLIAPYLMELMDK
;
A
#
# COMPACT_ATOMS: atom_id res chain seq x y z
N MET A 1 -27.02 -17.92 7.75
CA MET A 1 -28.11 -16.92 7.66
C MET A 1 -27.49 -15.66 7.10
N VAL A 2 -27.92 -15.21 5.91
CA VAL A 2 -27.31 -14.10 5.19
C VAL A 2 -27.98 -12.82 5.67
N GLU A 3 -27.27 -11.98 6.43
CA GLU A 3 -27.83 -10.72 6.91
C GLU A 3 -27.81 -9.63 5.82
N SER A 4 -29.01 -9.11 5.62
CA SER A 4 -29.46 -7.94 4.88
C SER A 4 -28.41 -6.90 4.47
N THR A 5 -28.27 -6.72 3.16
CA THR A 5 -27.77 -5.49 2.55
C THR A 5 -28.77 -4.37 2.81
N LEU A 6 -28.34 -3.28 3.45
CA LEU A 6 -29.20 -2.11 3.67
C LEU A 6 -29.39 -1.39 2.32
N THR A 7 -30.51 -1.63 1.64
CA THR A 7 -30.87 -0.91 0.41
C THR A 7 -31.38 0.49 0.75
N MET A 8 -30.59 1.53 0.44
CA MET A 8 -31.06 2.92 0.35
C MET A 8 -30.96 3.41 -1.11
N GLY A 9 -31.95 4.20 -1.53
CA GLY A 9 -32.31 4.46 -2.91
C GLY A 9 -31.26 5.16 -3.80
N LEU A 10 -31.50 5.01 -5.11
CA LEU A 10 -30.89 5.64 -6.29
C LEU A 10 -29.58 6.42 -6.06
N GLY A 11 -28.46 5.71 -6.22
CA GLY A 11 -27.13 6.29 -6.43
C GLY A 11 -26.13 6.13 -5.28
N MET A 12 -26.57 5.70 -4.10
CA MET A 12 -25.66 5.42 -2.97
C MET A 12 -25.15 3.99 -3.02
N LYS A 13 -23.83 3.81 -2.86
CA LYS A 13 -23.20 2.48 -2.73
C LYS A 13 -23.71 1.79 -1.47
N LEU A 14 -23.98 0.48 -1.60
CA LEU A 14 -24.40 -0.36 -0.49
C LEU A 14 -23.21 -0.55 0.45
N ALA A 15 -23.34 -0.09 1.70
CA ALA A 15 -22.41 -0.40 2.77
C ALA A 15 -22.67 -1.84 3.28
N PRO A 16 -21.62 -2.61 3.59
CA PRO A 16 -21.79 -3.90 4.25
C PRO A 16 -22.37 -3.74 5.66
N SER A 17 -22.93 -4.81 6.22
CA SER A 17 -23.28 -4.83 7.65
C SER A 17 -22.01 -4.73 8.49
N LEU A 18 -22.12 -4.25 9.73
CA LEU A 18 -20.98 -4.13 10.64
C LEU A 18 -20.26 -5.47 10.85
N ASN A 19 -21.02 -6.56 11.00
CA ASN A 19 -20.45 -7.91 11.18
C ASN A 19 -19.62 -8.33 9.96
N VAL A 20 -20.16 -8.11 8.75
CA VAL A 20 -19.45 -8.45 7.51
C VAL A 20 -18.21 -7.56 7.31
N GLN A 21 -18.30 -6.27 7.64
CA GLN A 21 -17.14 -5.37 7.61
C GLN A 21 -16.02 -5.86 8.54
N GLN A 22 -16.36 -6.35 9.73
CA GLN A 22 -15.40 -6.90 10.69
C GLN A 22 -14.78 -8.21 10.19
N GLU A 23 -15.56 -9.10 9.57
CA GLU A 23 -15.02 -10.32 8.95
C GLU A 23 -14.02 -10.00 7.83
N LEU A 24 -14.31 -8.99 7.01
CA LEU A 24 -13.38 -8.53 5.95
C LEU A 24 -12.10 -7.91 6.54
N ILE A 25 -12.20 -7.13 7.62
CA ILE A 25 -11.03 -6.58 8.33
C ILE A 25 -10.16 -7.72 8.89
N GLN A 26 -10.78 -8.68 9.57
CA GLN A 26 -10.08 -9.84 10.10
C GLN A 26 -9.38 -10.63 8.99
N HIS A 27 -10.03 -10.81 7.84
CA HIS A 27 -9.44 -11.46 6.67
C HIS A 27 -8.15 -10.76 6.21
N ILE A 28 -8.15 -9.43 6.08
CA ILE A 28 -6.95 -8.65 5.73
C ILE A 28 -5.85 -8.87 6.77
N GLU A 29 -6.15 -8.69 8.05
CA GLU A 29 -5.16 -8.79 9.13
C GLU A 29 -4.53 -10.20 9.21
N GLU A 30 -5.31 -11.26 9.00
CA GLU A 30 -4.82 -12.64 8.91
C GLU A 30 -3.82 -12.84 7.76
N LYS A 31 -4.12 -12.28 6.58
CA LYS A 31 -3.22 -12.38 5.42
C LYS A 31 -1.96 -11.55 5.59
N LEU A 32 -2.07 -10.37 6.20
CA LEU A 32 -0.90 -9.55 6.54
C LEU A 32 0.04 -10.26 7.53
N ASN A 33 -0.51 -10.96 8.52
CA ASN A 33 0.26 -11.80 9.44
C ASN A 33 0.91 -12.98 8.72
N THR A 34 0.19 -13.62 7.78
CA THR A 34 0.75 -14.71 6.96
C THR A 34 1.96 -14.23 6.15
N ILE A 35 1.91 -13.02 5.58
CA ILE A 35 3.05 -12.40 4.88
C ILE A 35 4.22 -12.18 5.84
N ASP A 36 3.99 -11.62 7.03
CA ASP A 36 5.03 -11.44 8.06
C ASP A 36 5.71 -12.78 8.41
N GLU A 37 4.91 -13.84 8.60
CA GLU A 37 5.41 -15.20 8.89
C GLU A 37 6.23 -15.81 7.75
N ILE A 38 5.85 -15.57 6.49
CA ILE A 38 6.61 -16.03 5.32
C ILE A 38 8.02 -15.42 5.34
N PHE A 39 8.13 -14.10 5.54
CA PHE A 39 9.41 -13.41 5.60
C PHE A 39 10.26 -13.87 6.80
N ARG A 40 9.64 -14.12 7.96
CA ARG A 40 10.36 -14.64 9.14
C ARG A 40 10.87 -16.07 8.94
N SER A 41 10.07 -16.93 8.32
CA SER A 41 10.36 -18.36 8.19
C SER A 41 11.37 -18.66 7.09
N HIS A 42 11.52 -17.76 6.12
CA HIS A 42 12.34 -17.94 4.93
C HIS A 42 13.34 -16.81 4.71
N TYR A 43 13.81 -16.16 5.78
CA TYR A 43 14.69 -14.98 5.71
C TYR A 43 15.94 -15.15 4.82
N GLU A 44 16.41 -16.39 4.60
CA GLU A 44 17.56 -16.70 3.75
C GLU A 44 17.20 -17.22 2.34
N ASP A 45 15.90 -17.33 2.01
CA ASP A 45 15.39 -17.93 0.78
C ASP A 45 14.39 -16.98 0.09
N ASP A 46 14.95 -15.98 -0.59
CA ASP A 46 14.20 -14.95 -1.31
C ASP A 46 13.18 -15.55 -2.28
N GLN A 47 13.51 -16.65 -2.96
CA GLN A 47 12.60 -17.29 -3.91
C GLN A 47 11.36 -17.85 -3.21
N LYS A 48 11.51 -18.47 -2.04
CA LYS A 48 10.36 -18.93 -1.25
C LYS A 48 9.52 -17.76 -0.74
N ILE A 49 10.16 -16.69 -0.25
CA ILE A 49 9.45 -15.47 0.16
C ILE A 49 8.59 -14.95 -0.98
N ILE A 50 9.22 -14.69 -2.14
CA ILE A 50 8.54 -14.13 -3.31
C ILE A 50 7.40 -15.05 -3.75
N SER A 51 7.66 -16.35 -3.93
CA SER A 51 6.64 -17.29 -4.40
C SER A 51 5.43 -17.38 -3.46
N GLY A 52 5.65 -17.38 -2.14
CA GLY A 52 4.59 -17.42 -1.13
C GLY A 52 3.75 -16.14 -1.10
N VAL A 53 4.39 -14.97 -1.15
CA VAL A 53 3.67 -13.68 -1.18
C VAL A 53 2.87 -13.53 -2.49
N VAL A 54 3.44 -13.93 -3.62
CA VAL A 54 2.74 -13.88 -4.91
C VAL A 54 1.54 -14.82 -4.93
N GLU A 55 1.63 -15.99 -4.31
CA GLU A 55 0.45 -16.86 -4.17
C GLU A 55 -0.69 -16.18 -3.40
N ILE A 56 -0.37 -15.44 -2.34
CA ILE A 56 -1.36 -14.63 -1.60
C ILE A 56 -1.98 -13.55 -2.51
N TYR A 57 -1.16 -12.84 -3.30
CA TYR A 57 -1.66 -11.81 -4.24
C TYR A 57 -2.59 -12.40 -5.29
N MET A 58 -2.22 -13.55 -5.88
CA MET A 58 -3.00 -14.19 -6.93
C MET A 58 -4.33 -14.76 -6.41
N ASN A 59 -4.36 -15.20 -5.14
CA ASN A 59 -5.60 -15.63 -4.49
C ASN A 59 -6.53 -14.45 -4.20
N ALA A 60 -5.97 -13.30 -3.79
CA ALA A 60 -6.71 -12.06 -3.58
C ALA A 60 -7.29 -11.50 -4.90
N ASN A 61 -6.45 -11.45 -5.94
CA ASN A 61 -6.83 -10.95 -7.25
C ASN A 61 -6.27 -11.83 -8.39
N PRO A 62 -7.07 -12.77 -8.89
CA PRO A 62 -6.67 -13.66 -9.98
C PRO A 62 -6.37 -12.96 -11.33
N ASN A 63 -6.70 -11.67 -11.47
CA ASN A 63 -6.43 -10.90 -12.68
C ASN A 63 -5.02 -10.29 -12.71
N LEU A 64 -4.26 -10.40 -11.61
CA LEU A 64 -2.87 -9.94 -11.57
C LEU A 64 -1.99 -10.79 -12.49
N ASN A 65 -0.92 -10.18 -12.97
CA ASN A 65 0.11 -10.88 -13.72
C ASN A 65 1.18 -11.37 -12.75
N ARG A 66 1.21 -12.69 -12.53
CA ARG A 66 2.17 -13.38 -11.66
C ARG A 66 3.63 -12.95 -11.90
N GLU A 67 4.08 -12.95 -13.15
CA GLU A 67 5.48 -12.62 -13.49
C GLU A 67 5.83 -11.18 -13.13
N VAL A 68 4.87 -10.25 -13.29
CA VAL A 68 5.05 -8.85 -12.90
C VAL A 68 5.14 -8.71 -11.38
N MET A 69 4.31 -9.45 -10.62
CA MET A 69 4.36 -9.44 -9.14
C MET A 69 5.67 -10.04 -8.62
N GLU A 70 6.10 -11.19 -9.17
CA GLU A 70 7.37 -11.83 -8.81
C GLU A 70 8.55 -10.88 -9.04
N LYS A 71 8.54 -10.19 -10.19
CA LYS A 71 9.56 -9.20 -10.54
C LYS A 71 9.57 -7.99 -9.61
N ALA A 72 8.40 -7.46 -9.24
CA ALA A 72 8.28 -6.30 -8.36
C ALA A 72 8.76 -6.62 -6.94
N LEU A 73 8.35 -7.77 -6.39
CA LEU A 73 8.79 -8.22 -5.06
C LEU A 73 10.28 -8.51 -5.02
N ALA A 74 10.83 -9.16 -6.06
CA ALA A 74 12.28 -9.36 -6.17
C ALA A 74 13.05 -8.04 -6.20
N PHE A 75 12.52 -7.04 -6.91
CA PHE A 75 13.11 -5.71 -6.97
C PHE A 75 13.06 -5.02 -5.60
N ALA A 76 11.90 -5.00 -4.93
CA ALA A 76 11.75 -4.43 -3.59
C ALA A 76 12.69 -5.11 -2.58
N GLN A 77 12.75 -6.44 -2.57
CA GLN A 77 13.59 -7.21 -1.67
C GLN A 77 15.08 -6.90 -1.86
N LYS A 78 15.54 -6.79 -3.12
CA LYS A 78 16.91 -6.38 -3.44
C LYS A 78 17.24 -5.01 -2.88
N HIS A 79 16.36 -4.02 -3.05
CA HIS A 79 16.60 -2.65 -2.62
C HIS A 79 16.47 -2.42 -1.11
N HIS A 80 15.74 -3.30 -0.41
CA HIS A 80 15.60 -3.30 1.04
C HIS A 80 16.51 -4.30 1.76
N LEU A 81 17.45 -4.94 1.06
CA LEU A 81 18.34 -5.94 1.64
C LEU A 81 19.16 -5.35 2.80
N GLY A 82 19.12 -6.02 3.95
CA GLY A 82 19.81 -5.59 5.17
C GLY A 82 19.12 -4.44 5.92
N GLN A 83 17.99 -3.94 5.42
CA GLN A 83 17.17 -2.95 6.12
C GLN A 83 16.10 -3.65 6.98
N TYR A 84 15.84 -3.10 8.16
CA TYR A 84 14.88 -3.66 9.11
C TYR A 84 13.94 -2.58 9.63
N ARG A 85 12.69 -2.96 9.90
CA ARG A 85 11.70 -2.12 10.59
C ARG A 85 12.05 -2.00 12.07
N ASP A 86 11.47 -1.00 12.74
CA ASP A 86 11.52 -0.86 14.21
C ASP A 86 11.02 -2.12 14.94
N SER A 87 10.14 -2.91 14.30
CA SER A 87 9.65 -4.21 14.80
C SER A 87 10.64 -5.37 14.68
N GLY A 88 11.79 -5.17 14.02
CA GLY A 88 12.84 -6.16 13.82
C GLY A 88 12.66 -7.09 12.62
N VAL A 89 11.63 -6.88 11.78
CA VAL A 89 11.43 -7.65 10.54
C VAL A 89 12.13 -7.00 9.34
N PRO A 90 12.44 -7.77 8.29
CA PRO A 90 13.00 -7.21 7.05
C PRO A 90 12.09 -6.12 6.50
N TYR A 91 12.67 -5.02 6.02
CA TYR A 91 11.89 -3.86 5.58
C TYR A 91 10.93 -4.21 4.43
N ALA A 92 11.33 -5.11 3.54
CA ALA A 92 10.52 -5.59 2.41
C ALA A 92 9.14 -6.17 2.79
N VAL A 93 8.93 -6.55 4.05
CA VAL A 93 7.61 -6.96 4.56
C VAL A 93 6.57 -5.85 4.39
N HIS A 94 6.93 -4.59 4.67
CA HIS A 94 5.99 -3.47 4.65
C HIS A 94 5.47 -3.14 3.23
N PRO A 95 6.34 -3.01 2.21
CA PRO A 95 5.88 -2.89 0.82
C PRO A 95 5.07 -4.10 0.35
N ALA A 96 5.47 -5.33 0.70
CA ALA A 96 4.70 -6.53 0.34
C ALA A 96 3.30 -6.57 1.00
N GLN A 97 3.19 -6.12 2.24
CA GLN A 97 1.90 -5.96 2.91
C GLN A 97 1.04 -4.88 2.24
N THR A 98 1.67 -3.81 1.75
CA THR A 98 0.99 -2.72 1.04
C THR A 98 0.50 -3.19 -0.33
N GLY A 99 1.33 -3.90 -1.10
CA GLY A 99 0.93 -4.53 -2.37
C GLY A 99 -0.21 -5.53 -2.20
N TYR A 100 -0.18 -6.34 -1.13
CA TYR A 100 -1.28 -7.26 -0.81
C TYR A 100 -2.62 -6.53 -0.62
N ILE A 101 -2.65 -5.45 0.16
CA ILE A 101 -3.90 -4.70 0.39
C ILE A 101 -4.48 -4.18 -0.94
N LEU A 102 -3.62 -3.68 -1.83
CA LEU A 102 -4.05 -3.19 -3.15
C LEU A 102 -4.54 -4.34 -4.04
N ALA A 103 -3.92 -5.52 -3.95
CA ALA A 103 -4.40 -6.73 -4.61
C ALA A 103 -5.78 -7.14 -4.07
N GLU A 104 -5.95 -7.16 -2.75
CA GLU A 104 -7.20 -7.50 -2.07
C GLU A 104 -8.34 -6.52 -2.40
N TRP A 105 -8.02 -5.24 -2.62
CA TRP A 105 -8.97 -4.24 -3.12
C TRP A 105 -9.29 -4.38 -4.61
N GLY A 106 -8.66 -5.32 -5.31
CA GLY A 106 -8.91 -5.62 -6.72
C GLY A 106 -8.25 -4.64 -7.70
N LEU A 107 -7.20 -3.91 -7.27
CA LEU A 107 -6.55 -2.92 -8.11
C LEU A 107 -5.64 -3.54 -9.19
N SER A 108 -5.22 -2.70 -10.12
CA SER A 108 -4.42 -3.09 -11.30
C SER A 108 -3.00 -3.53 -10.94
N ASN A 109 -2.32 -4.20 -11.88
CA ASN A 109 -0.90 -4.53 -11.76
C ASN A 109 -0.05 -3.29 -11.41
N ASN A 110 -0.29 -2.15 -12.06
CA ASN A 110 0.49 -0.93 -11.83
C ASN A 110 0.30 -0.40 -10.41
N ALA A 111 -0.91 -0.51 -9.84
CA ALA A 111 -1.19 -0.14 -8.47
C ALA A 111 -0.45 -1.05 -7.48
N VAL A 112 -0.57 -2.37 -7.64
CA VAL A 112 0.09 -3.35 -6.75
C VAL A 112 1.61 -3.21 -6.81
N VAL A 113 2.19 -3.11 -8.01
CA VAL A 113 3.63 -2.86 -8.19
C VAL A 113 4.05 -1.55 -7.55
N THR A 114 3.25 -0.49 -7.68
CA THR A 114 3.55 0.78 -7.01
C THR A 114 3.56 0.61 -5.49
N GLY A 115 2.65 -0.18 -4.93
CA GLY A 115 2.65 -0.55 -3.51
C GLY A 115 3.90 -1.33 -3.10
N ASP A 116 4.36 -2.29 -3.90
CA ASP A 116 5.60 -3.04 -3.64
C ASP A 116 6.85 -2.16 -3.70
N LEU A 117 6.80 -1.03 -4.43
CA LEU A 117 7.96 -0.17 -4.71
C LEU A 117 7.93 1.20 -4.02
N HIS A 118 6.88 1.53 -3.28
CA HIS A 118 6.63 2.92 -2.83
C HIS A 118 7.75 3.51 -1.96
N ASP A 119 8.43 2.67 -1.17
CA ASP A 119 9.50 3.03 -0.26
C ASP A 119 10.90 2.64 -0.76
N VAL A 120 11.03 2.18 -2.01
CA VAL A 120 12.35 1.87 -2.59
C VAL A 120 13.09 3.18 -2.89
N GLU A 121 14.06 3.54 -2.05
CA GLU A 121 14.77 4.82 -2.11
C GLU A 121 16.31 4.72 -2.19
N GLU A 122 16.96 5.80 -2.65
CA GLU A 122 18.41 5.96 -2.73
C GLU A 122 18.82 7.36 -2.26
N GLU A 123 19.81 7.46 -1.38
CA GLU A 123 20.30 8.75 -0.84
C GLU A 123 21.17 9.53 -1.83
N ASN A 124 21.83 8.83 -2.77
CA ASN A 124 22.72 9.44 -3.74
C ASN A 124 21.94 9.82 -5.02
N GLU A 125 22.02 11.08 -5.44
CA GLU A 125 21.26 11.59 -6.59
C GLU A 125 21.57 10.85 -7.90
N GLU A 126 22.83 10.45 -8.15
CA GLU A 126 23.17 9.67 -9.34
C GLU A 126 22.52 8.28 -9.31
N LYS A 127 22.59 7.60 -8.16
CA LYS A 127 21.95 6.28 -7.97
C LYS A 127 20.43 6.36 -8.07
N LYS A 128 19.84 7.46 -7.63
CA LYS A 128 18.40 7.70 -7.70
C LYS A 128 17.93 7.90 -9.14
N ILE A 129 18.72 8.56 -10.00
CA ILE A 129 18.45 8.59 -11.45
C ILE A 129 18.52 7.18 -12.05
N LEU A 130 19.52 6.39 -11.66
CA LEU A 130 19.63 4.99 -12.11
C LEU A 130 18.42 4.17 -11.64
N LEU A 131 18.01 4.30 -10.38
CA LEU A 131 16.84 3.65 -9.81
C LEU A 131 15.56 3.99 -10.58
N MET A 132 15.35 5.28 -10.89
CA MET A 132 14.21 5.71 -11.69
C MET A 132 14.22 5.11 -13.09
N ASN A 133 15.40 5.02 -13.72
CA ASN A 133 15.55 4.37 -15.03
C ASN A 133 15.28 2.86 -14.94
N GLU A 134 15.73 2.20 -13.86
CA GLU A 134 15.41 0.80 -13.60
C GLU A 134 13.89 0.61 -13.44
N ILE A 135 13.21 1.44 -12.65
CA ILE A 135 11.75 1.37 -12.47
C ILE A 135 11.03 1.57 -13.81
N TYR A 136 11.40 2.59 -14.58
CA TYR A 136 10.84 2.85 -15.90
C TYR A 136 11.01 1.68 -16.87
N THR A 137 12.24 1.15 -16.95
CA THR A 137 12.57 0.06 -17.87
C THR A 137 11.86 -1.23 -17.48
N ASN A 138 11.68 -1.48 -16.17
CA ASN A 138 11.10 -2.73 -15.69
C ASN A 138 9.57 -2.74 -15.60
N PHE A 139 8.96 -1.59 -15.30
CA PHE A 139 7.55 -1.48 -14.92
C PHE A 139 6.78 -0.36 -15.65
N GLY A 140 7.47 0.45 -16.47
CA GLY A 140 6.87 1.47 -17.30
C GLY A 140 6.70 2.83 -16.64
N VAL A 141 6.19 3.78 -17.42
CA VAL A 141 6.10 5.20 -17.06
C VAL A 141 5.08 5.48 -15.96
N GLU A 142 3.94 4.76 -15.94
CA GLU A 142 2.90 4.97 -14.94
C GLU A 142 3.39 4.64 -13.52
N VAL A 143 4.04 3.48 -13.36
CA VAL A 143 4.65 3.07 -12.09
C VAL A 143 5.73 4.06 -11.67
N LEU A 144 6.61 4.48 -12.58
CA LEU A 144 7.63 5.49 -12.27
C LEU A 144 7.00 6.79 -11.71
N ILE A 145 5.98 7.30 -12.39
CA ILE A 145 5.32 8.55 -11.98
C ILE A 145 4.64 8.38 -10.62
N ALA A 146 3.98 7.24 -10.39
CA ALA A 146 3.27 6.96 -9.15
C ALA A 146 4.25 6.80 -7.97
N VAL A 147 5.31 6.01 -8.12
CA VAL A 147 6.37 5.85 -7.11
C VAL A 147 7.02 7.20 -6.80
N ASN A 148 7.37 7.97 -7.82
CA ASN A 148 7.92 9.31 -7.63
C ASN A 148 6.98 10.27 -6.88
N ALA A 149 5.67 10.15 -7.09
CA ALA A 149 4.67 10.97 -6.41
C ALA A 149 4.53 10.62 -4.92
N LEU A 150 4.89 9.39 -4.54
CA LEU A 150 4.82 8.89 -3.17
C LEU A 150 6.08 9.23 -2.39
N SER A 151 7.26 8.92 -2.94
CA SER A 151 8.56 9.15 -2.29
C SER A 151 9.08 10.59 -2.43
N GLY A 152 8.60 11.32 -3.45
CA GLY A 152 9.15 12.62 -3.80
C GLY A 152 10.58 12.53 -4.32
N PHE A 153 10.93 11.47 -5.07
CA PHE A 153 12.27 11.29 -5.64
C PHE A 153 12.72 12.55 -6.40
N ILE A 154 11.93 13.07 -7.33
CA ILE A 154 12.36 14.24 -8.08
C ILE A 154 12.19 15.51 -7.23
N LYS A 155 13.26 15.85 -6.51
CA LYS A 155 13.57 17.17 -5.95
C LYS A 155 14.84 17.61 -6.65
N ASP A 156 14.71 18.37 -7.73
CA ASP A 156 15.88 18.89 -8.43
C ASP A 156 16.16 20.28 -7.85
N PRO A 157 17.30 20.50 -7.18
CA PRO A 157 17.61 21.80 -6.59
C PRO A 157 17.90 22.90 -7.62
N GLU A 158 18.17 22.56 -8.89
CA GLU A 158 18.45 23.51 -9.98
C GLU A 158 17.22 23.82 -10.86
N LEU A 159 16.33 22.86 -11.02
CA LEU A 159 15.00 23.11 -11.58
C LEU A 159 14.13 23.71 -10.48
N ARG A 160 13.46 24.83 -10.72
CA ARG A 160 12.47 25.34 -9.76
C ARG A 160 11.47 24.21 -9.49
N ASP A 161 11.54 23.53 -8.34
CA ASP A 161 10.80 22.30 -7.96
C ASP A 161 9.32 22.27 -8.39
N LYS A 162 8.72 23.45 -8.51
CA LYS A 162 7.37 23.68 -9.02
C LYS A 162 7.14 23.18 -10.45
N ASP A 163 8.12 23.28 -11.36
CA ASP A 163 7.96 22.93 -12.77
C ASP A 163 7.93 21.41 -13.00
N ILE A 164 8.80 20.65 -12.33
CA ILE A 164 8.77 19.18 -12.45
C ILE A 164 7.55 18.62 -11.72
N SER A 165 7.27 19.09 -10.50
CA SER A 165 6.09 18.68 -9.75
C SER A 165 4.79 18.96 -10.52
N ARG A 166 4.73 20.08 -11.25
CA ARG A 166 3.61 20.40 -12.13
C ARG A 166 3.53 19.43 -13.30
N LYS A 167 4.62 19.19 -14.02
CA LYS A 167 4.65 18.22 -15.14
C LYS A 167 4.25 16.82 -14.69
N MET A 168 4.69 16.38 -13.51
CA MET A 168 4.30 15.07 -12.98
C MET A 168 2.80 14.99 -12.67
N ARG A 169 2.20 16.06 -12.14
CA ARG A 169 0.73 16.12 -12.00
C ARG A 169 0.02 16.12 -13.35
N GLU A 170 0.52 16.88 -14.33
CA GLU A 170 -0.01 16.87 -15.70
C GLU A 170 0.07 15.46 -16.32
N TYR A 171 1.16 14.71 -16.09
CA TYR A 171 1.27 13.33 -16.55
C TYR A 171 0.38 12.35 -15.78
N GLN A 172 0.19 12.54 -14.47
CA GLN A 172 -0.78 11.75 -13.70
C GLN A 172 -2.20 11.90 -14.27
N GLU A 173 -2.60 13.14 -14.57
CA GLU A 173 -3.90 13.43 -15.20
C GLU A 173 -4.00 12.85 -16.61
N LEU A 174 -2.95 13.02 -17.42
CA LEU A 174 -2.91 12.53 -18.81
C LEU A 174 -2.98 10.99 -18.88
N LEU A 175 -2.25 10.31 -18.00
CA LEU A 175 -2.19 8.85 -17.93
C LEU A 175 -3.31 8.26 -17.06
N LYS A 176 -4.14 9.11 -16.44
CA LYS A 176 -5.25 8.71 -15.57
C LYS A 176 -4.80 7.81 -14.42
N ILE A 177 -3.69 8.16 -13.78
CA ILE A 177 -3.17 7.44 -12.61
C ILE A 177 -4.02 7.84 -11.40
N ASP A 178 -5.00 7.01 -11.05
CA ASP A 178 -5.98 7.24 -9.98
C ASP A 178 -5.66 6.49 -8.67
N TYR A 179 -4.75 5.52 -8.70
CA TYR A 179 -4.47 4.62 -7.58
C TYR A 179 -3.45 5.16 -6.54
N ILE A 180 -2.86 6.34 -6.73
CA ILE A 180 -1.85 6.91 -5.79
C ILE A 180 -2.45 7.09 -4.39
N ASN A 181 -3.71 7.50 -4.30
CA ASN A 181 -4.40 7.67 -3.02
C ASN A 181 -4.62 6.31 -2.33
N HIS A 182 -4.97 5.27 -3.08
CA HIS A 182 -5.10 3.91 -2.55
C HIS A 182 -3.79 3.42 -1.97
N VAL A 183 -2.66 3.65 -2.65
CA VAL A 183 -1.34 3.28 -2.14
C VAL A 183 -1.05 3.98 -0.81
N LYS A 184 -1.29 5.30 -0.70
CA LYS A 184 -1.10 6.04 0.57
C LYS A 184 -1.97 5.52 1.71
N VAL A 185 -3.21 5.13 1.41
CA VAL A 185 -4.13 4.60 2.42
C VAL A 185 -3.69 3.19 2.84
N ALA A 186 -3.32 2.33 1.90
CA ALA A 186 -2.80 0.98 2.16
C ALA A 186 -1.49 1.01 2.97
N GLU A 187 -0.55 1.88 2.59
CA GLU A 187 0.67 2.15 3.35
C GLU A 187 0.33 2.59 4.79
N ASN A 188 -0.61 3.52 4.95
CA ASN A 188 -0.98 3.99 6.28
C ASN A 188 -1.57 2.86 7.13
N ILE A 189 -2.42 2.00 6.56
CA ILE A 189 -2.97 0.81 7.24
C ILE A 189 -1.85 -0.07 7.80
N THR A 190 -0.87 -0.45 6.98
CA THR A 190 0.24 -1.30 7.42
C THR A 190 1.13 -0.60 8.47
N ASN A 191 1.30 0.72 8.35
CA ASN A 191 1.97 1.53 9.34
C ASN A 191 1.18 1.65 10.66
N GLN A 192 -0.16 1.72 10.65
CA GLN A 192 -0.96 1.68 11.88
C GLN A 192 -0.79 0.34 12.61
N LEU A 193 -0.81 -0.77 11.88
CA LEU A 193 -0.67 -2.12 12.45
C LEU A 193 0.66 -2.33 13.20
N THR A 194 1.71 -1.63 12.74
CA THR A 194 3.05 -1.72 13.33
C THR A 194 3.44 -0.50 14.17
N ARG A 195 2.54 0.48 14.32
CA ARG A 195 2.77 1.76 15.04
C ARG A 195 3.29 1.58 16.46
N LYS A 196 2.81 0.55 17.17
CA LYS A 196 3.23 0.25 18.56
C LYS A 196 4.73 -0.04 18.72
N TYR A 197 5.42 -0.39 17.64
CA TYR A 197 6.85 -0.69 17.65
C TYR A 197 7.76 0.53 17.45
N MET A 198 7.20 1.72 17.17
CA MET A 198 8.01 2.93 16.93
C MET A 198 8.92 3.25 18.14
N PHE A 199 10.24 3.33 17.92
CA PHE A 199 11.22 3.70 18.97
C PHE A 199 11.48 5.22 19.04
N PRO A 200 12.08 5.79 20.10
CA PRO A 200 12.34 7.23 20.17
C PRO A 200 13.28 7.73 19.06
N LYS A 201 12.94 8.82 18.36
CA LYS A 201 13.73 9.41 17.26
C LYS A 201 13.53 10.93 17.22
N ASN A 202 14.56 11.69 16.84
CA ASN A 202 14.50 13.16 16.68
C ASN A 202 13.92 13.90 17.90
N ASP A 203 14.42 13.59 19.10
CA ASP A 203 13.95 14.13 20.40
C ASP A 203 12.48 13.84 20.76
N GLN A 204 11.83 12.93 20.03
CA GLN A 204 10.46 12.48 20.32
C GLN A 204 10.47 11.12 21.00
N THR A 205 9.66 10.97 22.05
CA THR A 205 9.38 9.66 22.65
C THR A 205 8.58 8.79 21.68
N SER A 206 8.59 7.46 21.90
CA SER A 206 7.72 6.53 21.16
C SER A 206 6.26 6.98 21.18
N GLU A 207 5.73 7.35 22.34
CA GLU A 207 4.35 7.83 22.48
C GLU A 207 4.09 9.10 21.66
N GLN A 208 5.01 10.08 21.68
CA GLN A 208 4.88 11.29 20.88
C GLN A 208 4.90 10.99 19.37
N ARG A 209 5.77 10.08 18.91
CA ARG A 209 5.79 9.63 17.51
C ARG A 209 4.46 8.99 17.11
N GLN A 210 3.93 8.10 17.95
CA GLN A 210 2.66 7.40 17.69
C GLN A 210 1.48 8.38 17.65
N GLN A 211 1.39 9.32 18.60
CA GLN A 211 0.33 10.33 18.63
C GLN A 211 0.40 11.29 17.43
N ASN A 212 1.61 11.70 17.03
CA ASN A 212 1.79 12.53 15.84
C ASN A 212 1.41 11.77 14.56
N PHE A 213 1.73 10.48 14.48
CA PHE A 213 1.33 9.65 13.36
C PHE A 213 -0.20 9.52 13.25
N ILE A 214 -0.91 9.25 14.35
CA ILE A 214 -2.39 9.21 14.38
C ILE A 214 -2.97 10.56 13.95
N LYS A 215 -2.46 11.67 14.51
CA LYS A 215 -2.90 13.03 14.16
C LYS A 215 -2.72 13.34 12.67
N ASN A 216 -1.58 12.97 12.09
CA ASN A 216 -1.32 13.16 10.66
C ASN A 216 -2.19 12.24 9.80
N SER A 217 -2.41 10.99 10.23
CA SER A 217 -3.27 10.04 9.53
C SER A 217 -4.71 10.53 9.47
N ARG A 218 -5.27 11.02 10.59
CA ARG A 218 -6.59 11.67 10.63
C ARG A 218 -6.67 12.91 9.74
N ARG A 219 -5.61 13.72 9.70
CA ARG A 219 -5.61 14.99 8.96
C ARG A 219 -5.44 14.82 7.45
N TYR A 220 -4.62 13.87 7.00
CA TYR A 220 -4.16 13.78 5.62
C TYR A 220 -4.55 12.50 4.90
N VAL A 221 -4.71 11.37 5.61
CA VAL A 221 -4.99 10.07 4.99
C VAL A 221 -6.46 9.68 5.10
N LEU A 222 -7.10 9.93 6.24
CA LEU A 222 -8.53 9.66 6.41
C LEU A 222 -9.41 10.32 5.34
N PRO A 223 -9.18 11.60 4.95
CA PRO A 223 -9.96 12.21 3.87
C PRO A 223 -9.80 11.51 2.51
N LEU A 224 -8.64 10.88 2.25
CA LEU A 224 -8.41 10.10 1.03
C LEU A 224 -9.21 8.80 1.07
N ALA A 225 -9.23 8.12 2.21
CA ALA A 225 -10.03 6.91 2.40
C ALA A 225 -11.53 7.20 2.26
N GLU A 226 -12.02 8.30 2.85
CA GLU A 226 -13.41 8.76 2.72
C GLU A 226 -13.75 9.13 1.28
N GLU A 227 -12.80 9.73 0.55
CA GLU A 227 -12.98 10.03 -0.87
C GLU A 227 -13.13 8.75 -1.69
N ILE A 228 -12.23 7.77 -1.50
CA ILE A 228 -12.28 6.46 -2.19
C ILE A 228 -13.62 5.76 -1.90
N ASP A 229 -14.05 5.66 -0.64
CA ASP A 229 -15.33 5.04 -0.28
C ASP A 229 -16.53 5.74 -0.96
N ARG A 230 -16.45 7.06 -1.13
CA ARG A 230 -17.49 7.85 -1.80
C ARG A 230 -17.45 7.67 -3.33
N THR A 231 -16.27 7.69 -3.97
CA THR A 231 -16.12 7.70 -5.44
C THR A 231 -16.04 6.32 -6.06
N GLU A 232 -15.50 5.33 -5.36
CA GLU A 232 -15.34 3.93 -5.83
C GLU A 232 -16.06 2.90 -4.93
N GLN A 233 -16.38 1.72 -5.48
CA GLN A 233 -16.92 0.61 -4.69
C GLN A 233 -15.90 -0.50 -4.67
N ILE A 234 -15.01 -0.47 -3.68
CA ILE A 234 -14.07 -1.56 -3.45
C ILE A 234 -14.86 -2.79 -3.03
N LYS A 235 -14.50 -3.92 -3.62
CA LYS A 235 -15.10 -5.21 -3.31
C LYS A 235 -13.99 -6.19 -3.00
N MET A 236 -14.11 -6.84 -1.86
CA MET A 236 -13.20 -7.89 -1.43
C MET A 236 -13.88 -9.24 -1.55
N ARG A 237 -13.09 -10.30 -1.63
CA ARG A 237 -13.59 -11.67 -1.72
C ARG A 237 -13.66 -12.29 -0.33
N LEU A 238 -14.85 -12.72 0.08
CA LEU A 238 -15.06 -13.50 1.29
C LEU A 238 -15.97 -14.68 0.95
N ASP A 239 -15.52 -15.91 1.21
CA ASP A 239 -16.22 -17.15 0.86
C ASP A 239 -16.78 -17.16 -0.58
N ASP A 240 -15.90 -16.87 -1.55
CA ASP A 240 -16.19 -16.77 -2.99
C ASP A 240 -17.16 -15.66 -3.42
N LYS A 241 -17.57 -14.77 -2.51
CA LYS A 241 -18.46 -13.65 -2.80
C LYS A 241 -17.69 -12.34 -2.81
N LEU A 242 -17.99 -11.49 -3.80
CA LEU A 242 -17.52 -10.12 -3.82
C LEU A 242 -18.45 -9.24 -2.97
N ILE A 243 -17.90 -8.71 -1.88
CA ILE A 243 -18.63 -7.92 -0.89
C ILE A 243 -18.07 -6.50 -0.88
N PRO A 244 -18.90 -5.45 -0.90
CA PRO A 244 -18.44 -4.08 -0.71
C PRO A 244 -17.66 -3.91 0.59
N PHE A 245 -16.53 -3.20 0.54
CA PHE A 245 -15.69 -2.89 1.69
C PHE A 245 -15.55 -1.37 1.82
N LEU A 246 -15.57 -0.87 3.06
CA LEU A 246 -15.31 0.54 3.36
C LEU A 246 -13.93 0.67 4.01
N ILE A 247 -13.04 1.47 3.44
CA ILE A 247 -11.69 1.65 3.95
C ILE A 247 -11.65 2.61 5.14
N ALA A 248 -12.40 3.73 5.09
CA ALA A 248 -12.33 4.75 6.13
C ALA A 248 -12.70 4.23 7.53
N PRO A 249 -13.76 3.41 7.70
CA PRO A 249 -14.06 2.79 8.99
C PRO A 249 -12.93 1.90 9.51
N TYR A 250 -12.29 1.11 8.65
CA TYR A 250 -11.16 0.28 9.05
C TYR A 250 -9.99 1.13 9.52
N LEU A 251 -9.65 2.18 8.77
CA LEU A 251 -8.57 3.09 9.15
C LEU A 251 -8.85 3.79 10.48
N MET A 252 -10.10 4.21 10.73
CA MET A 252 -10.50 4.79 12.02
C MET A 252 -10.33 3.81 13.18
N GLU A 253 -10.74 2.54 13.01
CA GLU A 253 -10.55 1.51 14.02
C GLU A 253 -9.07 1.31 14.38
N LEU A 254 -8.19 1.27 13.37
CA LEU A 254 -6.74 1.16 13.58
C LEU A 254 -6.12 2.36 14.31
N MET A 255 -6.70 3.55 14.14
CA MET A 255 -6.26 4.76 14.85
C MET A 255 -6.72 4.80 16.30
N ASP A 256 -7.77 4.05 16.64
CA ASP A 256 -8.37 4.01 17.97
C ASP A 256 -7.87 2.84 18.84
N LYS A 257 -7.33 1.77 18.22
CA LYS A 257 -6.54 0.70 18.88
C LYS A 257 -5.23 1.24 19.43
#